data_AF-A0A536P0P7-F1
#
_entry.id   AF-A0A536P0P7-F1
#
_cell.length_a   1.000
_cell.length_b   1.000
_cell.length_c   1.000
_cell.angle_alpha   90.00
_cell.angle_beta   90.00
_cell.angle_gamma   90.00
#
_symmetry.space_group_name_H-M   'P 1'
#
loop_
_entity.id
_entity.type
_entity.pdbx_description
1 polymer ?
#
loop_
_entity_poly.entity_id
_entity_poly.type
_entity_poly.pdbx_seq_one_letter_code
_entity_poly.pdbx_strand_id
1 'polypeptide(L)'
;MAGPLATANREIREAERLDEQRHLARLAEPRRLTDRLLNQLEELNLDDVGEVPDSYEPTLADLRAHLVGLGGVGSRLIERLQPGMSTAELIETVFSIQEIISPPKLPPGAVPFDDGEPT
;
A
#
# COMPACT_ATOMS: atom_id res chain seq x y z
N MET A 1 -40.29 7.28 -19.33
CA MET A 1 -39.50 6.16 -19.90
C MET A 1 -38.06 6.64 -20.03
N ALA A 2 -37.09 5.96 -19.41
CA ALA A 2 -35.68 6.30 -19.57
C ALA A 2 -35.25 5.92 -21.00
N GLY A 3 -34.71 6.88 -21.74
CA GLY A 3 -34.22 6.65 -23.11
C GLY A 3 -32.93 5.81 -23.14
N PRO A 4 -32.52 5.29 -24.31
CA PRO A 4 -31.37 4.40 -24.46
C PRO A 4 -30.06 4.91 -23.82
N LEU A 5 -29.82 6.22 -23.86
CA LEU A 5 -28.67 6.88 -23.23
C LEU A 5 -28.71 6.84 -21.69
N ALA A 6 -29.90 6.88 -21.08
CA ALA A 6 -30.05 6.79 -19.63
C ALA A 6 -29.83 5.35 -19.11
N THR A 7 -30.12 4.34 -19.95
CA THR A 7 -29.78 2.94 -19.66
C THR A 7 -28.27 2.71 -19.78
N ALA A 8 -27.65 3.15 -20.86
CA ALA A 8 -26.20 3.02 -21.06
C ALA A 8 -25.38 3.71 -19.95
N ASN A 9 -25.74 4.93 -19.55
CA ASN A 9 -25.07 5.63 -18.43
C ASN A 9 -25.19 4.89 -17.09
N ARG A 10 -26.30 4.17 -16.85
CA ARG A 10 -26.49 3.38 -15.63
C ARG A 10 -25.58 2.16 -15.63
N GLU A 11 -25.49 1.47 -16.76
CA GLU A 11 -24.64 0.29 -16.94
C GLU A 11 -23.16 0.63 -16.74
N ILE A 12 -22.70 1.76 -17.29
CA ILE A 12 -21.32 2.25 -17.09
C ILE A 12 -21.02 2.48 -15.60
N ARG A 13 -21.89 3.23 -14.90
CA ARG A 13 -21.72 3.50 -13.46
C ARG A 13 -21.78 2.26 -12.58
N GLU A 14 -22.47 1.21 -13.01
CA GLU A 14 -22.51 -0.06 -12.30
C GLU A 14 -21.24 -0.87 -12.54
N ALA A 15 -20.75 -0.91 -13.78
CA ALA A 15 -19.47 -1.52 -14.12
C ALA A 15 -18.30 -0.86 -13.38
N GLU A 16 -18.25 0.47 -13.34
CA GLU A 16 -17.24 1.24 -12.59
C GLU A 16 -17.25 0.90 -11.09
N ARG A 17 -18.43 0.86 -10.47
CA ARG A 17 -18.57 0.50 -9.04
C ARG A 17 -18.12 -0.93 -8.75
N LEU A 18 -18.40 -1.87 -9.65
CA LEU A 18 -17.97 -3.25 -9.51
C LEU A 18 -16.45 -3.38 -9.66
N ASP A 19 -15.86 -2.66 -10.60
CA ASP A 19 -14.42 -2.63 -10.79
C ASP A 19 -13.70 -2.03 -9.59
N GLU A 20 -14.19 -0.89 -9.06
CA GLU A 20 -13.66 -0.27 -7.85
C GLU A 20 -13.76 -1.20 -6.63
N GLN A 21 -14.89 -1.88 -6.44
CA GLN A 21 -15.03 -2.86 -5.35
C GLN A 21 -14.05 -4.02 -5.48
N ARG A 22 -13.85 -4.54 -6.70
CA ARG A 22 -12.86 -5.61 -6.96
C ARG A 22 -11.44 -5.12 -6.71
N HIS A 23 -11.14 -3.89 -7.10
CA HIS A 23 -9.85 -3.26 -6.84
C HIS A 23 -9.61 -3.15 -5.33
N LEU A 24 -10.55 -2.57 -4.58
CA LEU A 24 -10.45 -2.46 -3.12
C LEU A 24 -10.33 -3.82 -2.42
N ALA A 25 -11.07 -4.83 -2.88
CA ALA A 25 -10.99 -6.19 -2.34
C ALA A 25 -9.61 -6.83 -2.56
N ARG A 26 -8.96 -6.58 -3.71
CA ARG A 26 -7.59 -7.04 -3.97
C ARG A 26 -6.56 -6.37 -3.07
N LEU A 27 -6.82 -5.13 -2.63
CA LEU A 27 -5.92 -4.38 -1.74
C LEU A 27 -6.09 -4.73 -0.26
N ALA A 28 -7.15 -5.43 0.14
CA ALA A 28 -7.45 -5.70 1.54
C ALA A 28 -6.35 -6.53 2.23
N GLU A 29 -5.92 -7.64 1.61
CA GLU A 29 -4.89 -8.50 2.18
C GLU A 29 -3.49 -7.87 2.22
N PRO A 30 -2.95 -7.28 1.11
CA PRO A 30 -1.63 -6.65 1.18
C PRO A 30 -1.59 -5.50 2.19
N ARG A 31 -2.67 -4.73 2.36
CA ARG A 31 -2.77 -3.70 3.42
C ARG A 31 -2.64 -4.31 4.82
N ARG A 32 -3.39 -5.38 5.09
CA ARG A 32 -3.34 -6.08 6.37
C ARG A 32 -1.94 -6.63 6.67
N LEU A 33 -1.28 -7.19 5.64
CA LEU A 33 0.08 -7.72 5.75
C LEU A 33 1.11 -6.62 5.99
N THR A 34 1.02 -5.48 5.29
CA THR A 34 1.92 -4.34 5.53
C THR A 34 1.73 -3.75 6.92
N ASP A 35 0.50 -3.56 7.39
CA ASP A 35 0.22 -3.00 8.73
C ASP A 35 0.79 -3.92 9.82
N ARG A 36 0.60 -5.23 9.67
CA ARG A 36 1.16 -6.22 10.60
C ARG A 36 2.68 -6.20 10.59
N LEU A 37 3.29 -6.18 9.40
CA LEU A 37 4.74 -6.20 9.27
C LEU A 37 5.35 -4.92 9.85
N LEU A 38 4.74 -3.75 9.59
CA LEU A 38 5.19 -2.47 10.14
C LEU A 38 5.25 -2.53 11.67
N ASN A 39 4.17 -2.98 12.33
CA ASN A 39 4.15 -3.13 13.79
C ASN A 39 5.28 -4.06 14.30
N GLN A 40 5.54 -5.17 13.61
CA GLN A 40 6.59 -6.10 14.01
C GLN A 40 8.00 -5.54 13.81
N LEU A 41 8.21 -4.73 12.77
CA LEU A 41 9.49 -4.07 12.53
C LEU A 41 9.72 -2.91 13.49
N GLU A 42 8.67 -2.19 13.87
CA GLU A 42 8.72 -1.18 14.92
C GLU A 42 9.10 -1.81 16.26
N GLU A 43 8.54 -2.97 16.61
CA GLU A 43 8.95 -3.74 17.79
C GLU A 43 10.45 -4.11 17.74
N LEU A 44 10.94 -4.64 16.61
CA LEU A 44 12.37 -4.94 16.43
C LEU A 44 13.24 -3.68 16.60
N ASN A 45 12.79 -2.55 16.07
CA ASN A 45 13.52 -1.29 16.15
C ASN A 45 13.54 -0.75 17.59
N LEU A 46 12.46 -0.91 18.35
CA LEU A 46 12.41 -0.58 19.77
C LEU A 46 13.32 -1.49 20.62
N ASP A 47 13.54 -2.73 20.18
CA ASP A 47 14.48 -3.69 20.77
C ASP A 47 15.94 -3.50 20.29
N ASP A 48 16.25 -2.40 19.57
CA ASP A 48 17.56 -2.08 18.99
C ASP A 48 18.11 -3.17 18.04
N VAL A 49 17.23 -3.96 17.41
CA VAL A 49 17.60 -4.97 16.43
C VAL A 49 17.89 -4.30 15.09
N GLY A 50 19.18 -4.20 14.74
CA GLY A 50 19.63 -3.47 13.54
C GLY A 50 19.26 -4.11 12.20
N GLU A 51 19.15 -5.44 12.15
CA GLU A 51 18.85 -6.21 10.93
C GLU A 51 17.69 -7.18 11.16
N VAL A 52 16.85 -7.34 10.15
CA VAL A 52 15.64 -8.15 10.22
C VAL A 52 16.00 -9.64 10.22
N PRO A 53 15.61 -10.43 11.23
CA PRO A 53 15.99 -11.84 11.31
C PRO A 53 15.40 -12.71 10.19
N ASP A 54 16.09 -13.80 9.83
CA ASP A 54 15.62 -14.79 8.84
C ASP A 54 14.26 -15.41 9.18
N SER A 55 13.87 -15.40 10.46
CA SER A 55 12.54 -15.87 10.89
C SER A 55 11.38 -15.07 10.29
N TYR A 56 11.64 -13.88 9.75
CA TYR A 56 10.64 -13.03 9.07
C TYR A 56 10.44 -13.38 7.60
N GLU A 57 11.30 -14.23 7.01
CA GLU A 57 11.21 -14.63 5.59
C GLU A 57 9.81 -15.13 5.18
N PRO A 58 9.08 -15.96 5.97
CA PRO A 58 7.74 -16.37 5.58
C PRO A 58 6.76 -15.20 5.43
N THR A 59 6.80 -14.22 6.34
CA THR A 59 5.95 -13.02 6.29
C THR A 59 6.31 -12.14 5.09
N LEU A 60 7.61 -11.98 4.81
CA LEU A 60 8.10 -11.19 3.68
C LEU A 60 7.80 -11.87 2.33
N ALA A 61 7.92 -13.19 2.25
CA ALA A 61 7.53 -13.97 1.08
C ALA A 61 6.03 -13.86 0.78
N ASP A 62 5.19 -13.97 1.81
CA ASP A 62 3.74 -13.83 1.67
C ASP A 62 3.35 -12.44 1.17
N LEU A 63 3.92 -11.39 1.77
CA LEU A 63 3.70 -10.01 1.31
C LEU A 63 4.17 -9.82 -0.15
N ARG A 64 5.35 -10.31 -0.52
CA ARG A 64 5.83 -10.24 -1.92
C ARG A 64 4.84 -10.90 -2.88
N ALA A 65 4.33 -12.08 -2.56
CA ALA A 65 3.37 -12.80 -3.40
C ALA A 65 2.08 -11.98 -3.62
N HIS A 66 1.61 -11.27 -2.60
CA HIS A 66 0.43 -10.41 -2.69
C HIS A 66 0.66 -9.10 -3.45
N LEU A 67 1.90 -8.61 -3.51
CA LEU A 67 2.26 -7.39 -4.24
C LEU A 67 2.56 -7.63 -5.73
N VAL A 68 2.88 -8.86 -6.13
CA VAL A 68 3.13 -9.20 -7.54
C VAL A 68 1.90 -8.91 -8.39
N GLY A 69 2.08 -8.11 -9.44
CA GLY A 69 1.01 -7.73 -10.37
C GLY A 69 0.11 -6.59 -9.87
N LEU A 70 0.41 -6.01 -8.71
CA LEU A 70 -0.28 -4.85 -8.17
C LEU A 70 0.29 -3.58 -8.79
N GLY A 71 -0.54 -2.86 -9.55
CA GLY A 71 -0.13 -1.65 -10.26
C GLY A 71 0.38 -0.57 -9.30
N GLY A 72 1.51 0.05 -9.63
CA GLY A 72 2.13 1.11 -8.82
C GLY A 72 3.25 0.61 -7.90
N VAL A 73 3.23 -0.66 -7.49
CA VAL A 73 4.31 -1.24 -6.67
C VAL A 73 5.42 -1.71 -7.60
N GLY A 74 6.53 -0.96 -7.65
CA GLY A 74 7.67 -1.30 -8.49
C GLY A 74 8.39 -2.57 -8.03
N SER A 75 8.95 -3.35 -8.96
CA SER A 75 9.69 -4.59 -8.64
C SER A 75 10.82 -4.37 -7.64
N ARG A 76 11.48 -3.21 -7.70
CA ARG A 76 12.53 -2.82 -6.76
C ARG A 76 12.08 -2.74 -5.30
N LEU A 77 10.83 -2.31 -5.04
CA LEU A 77 10.29 -2.29 -3.67
C LEU A 77 10.02 -3.72 -3.19
N ILE A 78 9.49 -4.57 -4.08
CA ILE A 78 9.23 -5.99 -3.79
C ILE A 78 10.54 -6.74 -3.53
N GLU A 79 11.58 -6.46 -4.32
CA GLU A 79 12.92 -7.06 -4.17
C GLU A 79 13.59 -6.68 -2.84
N ARG A 80 13.26 -5.52 -2.26
CA ARG A 80 13.73 -5.07 -0.95
C ARG A 80 12.98 -5.70 0.23
N LEU A 81 11.93 -6.50 0.01
CA LEU A 81 11.28 -7.23 1.09
C LEU A 81 12.06 -8.53 1.39
N GLN A 82 13.20 -8.39 2.07
CA GLN A 82 14.09 -9.51 2.39
C GLN A 82 14.60 -9.44 3.84
N PRO A 83 14.84 -10.60 4.48
CA PRO A 83 15.57 -10.67 5.74
C PRO A 83 17.01 -10.19 5.55
N GLY A 84 17.68 -9.87 6.66
CA GLY A 84 19.03 -9.32 6.67
C GLY A 84 19.14 -7.88 6.19
N MET A 85 18.04 -7.27 5.74
CA MET A 85 17.99 -5.83 5.54
C MET A 85 17.96 -5.10 6.88
N SER A 86 18.44 -3.85 6.88
CA SER A 86 18.31 -3.00 8.05
C SER A 86 16.83 -2.85 8.42
N THR A 87 16.51 -2.98 9.71
CA THR A 87 15.15 -2.82 10.22
C THR A 87 14.58 -1.46 9.82
N ALA A 88 15.37 -0.38 9.93
CA ALA A 88 14.96 0.96 9.52
C ALA A 88 14.69 1.04 8.00
N GLU A 89 15.56 0.47 7.17
CA GLU A 89 15.34 0.47 5.71
C GLU A 89 14.11 -0.35 5.30
N LEU A 90 13.81 -1.42 6.02
CA LEU A 90 12.64 -2.23 5.75
C LEU A 90 11.34 -1.54 6.20
N ILE A 91 11.36 -0.80 7.32
CA ILE A 91 10.25 0.07 7.73
C ILE A 91 9.93 1.09 6.63
N GLU A 92 10.94 1.82 6.15
CA GLU A 92 10.76 2.81 5.07
C GLU A 92 10.24 2.17 3.77
N THR A 93 10.72 0.96 3.46
CA THR A 93 10.26 0.21 2.28
C THR A 93 8.78 -0.19 2.42
N VAL A 94 8.37 -0.70 3.59
CA VAL A 94 6.98 -1.09 3.87
C VAL A 94 6.07 0.13 3.88
N PHE A 95 6.52 1.24 4.44
CA PHE A 95 5.79 2.51 4.44
C PHE A 95 5.56 3.02 3.00
N SER A 96 6.60 3.02 2.16
CA SER A 96 6.49 3.38 0.75
C SER A 96 5.47 2.50 -0.01
N ILE A 97 5.41 1.20 0.31
CA ILE A 97 4.41 0.29 -0.26
C ILE A 97 3.01 0.66 0.24
N GLN A 98 2.84 0.94 1.54
CA GLN A 98 1.56 1.39 2.11
C GLN A 98 1.04 2.67 1.46
N GLU A 99 1.90 3.66 1.20
CA GLU A 99 1.50 4.90 0.51
C GLU A 99 0.93 4.64 -0.89
N ILE A 100 1.45 3.62 -1.59
CA ILE A 100 0.98 3.22 -2.91
C ILE A 100 -0.37 2.48 -2.82
N ILE A 101 -0.48 1.50 -1.93
CA ILE A 101 -1.66 0.62 -1.87
C ILE A 101 -2.77 1.16 -0.98
N SER A 102 -2.47 2.10 -0.10
CA SER A 102 -3.39 2.74 0.85
C SER A 102 -3.01 4.21 1.03
N PRO A 103 -3.09 5.02 -0.04
CA PRO A 103 -2.75 6.42 0.03
C PRO A 103 -3.57 7.10 1.14
N PRO A 104 -2.95 7.98 1.94
CA PRO A 104 -3.67 8.70 2.99
C PRO A 104 -4.84 9.45 2.34
N LYS A 105 -6.04 9.24 2.87
CA LYS A 105 -7.19 10.08 2.51
C LYS A 105 -6.91 11.47 3.07
N LEU A 106 -6.30 12.34 2.27
CA LEU A 106 -6.26 13.76 2.58
C LEU A 106 -7.72 14.19 2.85
N PRO A 107 -8.00 14.84 3.98
CA PRO A 107 -9.33 15.37 4.21
C PRO A 107 -9.68 16.31 3.03
N PRO A 108 -10.91 16.27 2.51
CA PRO A 108 -11.30 17.16 1.42
C PRO A 108 -11.12 18.61 1.88
N GLY A 109 -10.05 19.27 1.42
CA GLY A 109 -9.66 20.61 1.84
C GLY A 109 -8.23 20.78 2.37
N ALA A 110 -7.42 19.72 2.49
CA ALA A 110 -5.99 19.88 2.76
C ALA A 110 -5.30 20.49 1.53
N VAL A 111 -5.14 21.81 1.54
CA VAL A 111 -4.29 22.54 0.60
C VAL A 111 -2.87 22.03 0.81
N PRO A 112 -2.12 21.61 -0.22
CA PRO A 112 -0.70 21.35 -0.06
C PRO A 112 -0.08 22.64 0.48
N PHE A 113 0.59 22.55 1.63
CA PHE A 113 1.32 23.68 2.19
C PHE A 113 2.39 24.08 1.17
N ASP A 114 2.12 25.18 0.47
CA ASP A 114 3.12 25.91 -0.28
C ASP A 114 4.05 26.51 0.77
N ASP A 115 5.20 25.87 1.01
CA ASP A 115 6.34 26.47 1.72
C ASP A 115 6.89 27.59 0.84
N GLY A 116 6.10 28.66 0.72
CA GLY A 116 6.53 29.96 0.24
C GLY A 116 7.44 30.56 1.30
N GLU A 117 8.73 30.29 1.15
CA GLU A 117 9.82 30.99 1.82
C GLU A 117 9.62 32.51 1.69
N PRO A 118 9.55 33.29 2.79
CA PRO A 118 9.75 34.72 2.73
C PRO A 118 11.13 35.08 3.28
N THR A 119 11.97 35.50 2.34
CA THR A 119 13.15 36.39 2.43
C THR A 119 13.17 37.33 3.63
#